data_AF-A0A517Y8U7-F1
#
_entry.id   AF-A0A517Y8U7-F1
#
_cell.length_a   1.000
_cell.length_b   1.000
_cell.length_c   1.000
_cell.angle_alpha   90.00
_cell.angle_beta   90.00
_cell.angle_gamma   90.00
#
_symmetry.space_group_name_H-M   'P 1'
#
loop_
_entity.id
_entity.type
_entity.pdbx_description
1 polymer ?
#
loop_
_entity_poly.entity_id
_entity_poly.type
_entity_poly.pdbx_seq_one_letter_code
_entity_poly.pdbx_strand_id
1 'polypeptide(L)'
;MNLEAAEPADDAHSISHLLFRSVDAFLELPVEYRWEFTRRHPYYLLCWRAARAFRESPSPDEAERFCQQAASIVLNAINVAPNAPLPDPHDEITALGYGSIPGGWVEGAVAPAMLRTLAHMLLAALPKTQRSQFGRLLNESAEFDAMDSEQMWAIHERLSQLPGDAWNSFPEAPIVSINLQSPQRAITEAIETLVRQWKDERSITETRRRDDKLKEYLEVWDLREGWHNGEYHGDREMKLQEIAAHLKAGSINTIANRYRSAFRYLTGHEYRPELWIRLFGGLKLATADQLSRLAMRRPWRSRNLRPATESVLLPGRREPDDEQFLAGVGITGSDLSVIELQLDIQTLLERGYSDEQICSELFSDGGQSIEDVHALVAALRSRRDESL
;
A
#
# COMPACT_ATOMS: atom_id res chain seq x y z
N MET A 1 -30.37 -5.57 -39.41
CA MET A 1 -30.21 -6.54 -38.31
C MET A 1 -28.80 -6.32 -37.79
N ASN A 2 -28.64 -5.37 -36.87
CA ASN A 2 -27.34 -4.97 -36.32
C ASN A 2 -27.05 -5.89 -35.14
N LEU A 3 -26.07 -6.77 -35.30
CA LEU A 3 -25.47 -7.51 -34.21
C LEU A 3 -24.49 -6.54 -33.52
N GLU A 4 -24.96 -5.91 -32.44
CA GLU A 4 -24.07 -5.28 -31.47
C GLU A 4 -23.15 -6.37 -30.91
N ALA A 5 -21.87 -6.30 -31.29
CA ALA A 5 -20.83 -7.07 -30.66
C ALA A 5 -20.71 -6.57 -29.22
N ALA A 6 -21.20 -7.37 -28.27
CA ALA A 6 -20.94 -7.14 -26.86
C ALA A 6 -19.42 -7.05 -26.66
N GLU A 7 -18.95 -5.90 -26.19
CA GLU A 7 -17.57 -5.76 -25.73
C GLU A 7 -17.32 -6.85 -24.68
N PRO A 8 -16.24 -7.64 -24.80
CA PRO A 8 -15.90 -8.62 -23.78
C PRO A 8 -15.73 -7.86 -22.47
N ALA A 9 -16.51 -8.27 -21.46
CA ALA A 9 -16.32 -7.81 -20.10
C ALA A 9 -14.83 -7.92 -19.76
N ASP A 10 -14.30 -6.83 -19.22
CA ASP A 10 -12.91 -6.60 -18.90
C ASP A 10 -12.45 -7.59 -17.80
N ASP A 11 -12.26 -8.86 -18.17
CA ASP A 11 -11.69 -9.95 -17.37
C ASP A 11 -10.16 -9.76 -17.22
N ALA A 12 -9.68 -8.52 -17.29
CA ALA A 12 -8.29 -8.13 -17.01
C ALA A 12 -7.98 -8.06 -15.52
N HIS A 13 -8.86 -8.57 -14.65
CA HIS A 13 -8.51 -8.94 -13.28
C HIS A 13 -7.80 -10.29 -13.28
N SER A 14 -6.66 -10.36 -13.99
CA SER A 14 -5.66 -11.40 -13.75
C SER A 14 -5.17 -11.18 -12.31
N ILE A 15 -5.82 -11.87 -11.37
CA ILE A 15 -5.49 -11.87 -9.95
C ILE A 15 -4.09 -12.49 -9.83
N SER A 16 -3.06 -11.69 -10.03
CA SER A 16 -1.82 -11.88 -9.29
C SER A 16 -2.26 -11.95 -7.83
N HIS A 17 -2.20 -13.13 -7.20
CA HIS A 17 -2.55 -13.32 -5.79
C HIS A 17 -1.64 -12.52 -4.84
N LEU A 18 -0.54 -11.99 -5.36
CA LEU A 18 0.39 -11.14 -4.64
C LEU A 18 0.05 -9.65 -4.80
N LEU A 19 0.12 -8.92 -3.69
CA LEU A 19 -0.13 -7.48 -3.59
C LEU A 19 1.20 -6.80 -3.29
N PHE A 20 1.85 -6.29 -4.33
CA PHE A 20 3.14 -5.63 -4.21
C PHE A 20 2.98 -4.14 -3.94
N ARG A 21 3.95 -3.57 -3.20
CA ARG A 21 4.06 -2.12 -3.01
C ARG A 21 4.68 -1.50 -4.25
N SER A 22 4.00 -0.53 -4.85
CA SER A 22 4.55 0.20 -5.99
C SER A 22 5.87 0.87 -5.63
N VAL A 23 6.75 1.02 -6.62
CA VAL A 23 8.02 1.76 -6.46
C VAL A 23 7.72 3.20 -6.01
N ASP A 24 6.69 3.83 -6.58
CA ASP A 24 6.30 5.20 -6.26
C ASP A 24 5.94 5.37 -4.78
N ALA A 25 5.09 4.50 -4.23
CA ALA A 25 4.73 4.54 -2.81
C ALA A 25 5.93 4.32 -1.88
N PHE A 26 6.93 3.56 -2.32
CA PHE A 26 8.18 3.39 -1.57
C PHE A 26 9.09 4.63 -1.66
N LEU A 27 9.20 5.25 -2.83
CA LEU A 27 9.98 6.47 -3.05
C LEU A 27 9.31 7.73 -2.43
N GLU A 28 8.01 7.65 -2.13
CA GLU A 28 7.31 8.64 -1.32
C GLU A 28 7.88 8.77 0.10
N LEU A 29 8.47 7.71 0.64
CA LEU A 29 9.00 7.70 1.99
C LEU A 29 10.41 8.33 2.05
N PRO A 30 10.66 9.21 3.04
CA PRO A 30 12.01 9.58 3.42
C PRO A 30 12.83 8.34 3.80
N VAL A 31 14.14 8.39 3.56
CA VAL A 31 15.04 7.22 3.73
C VAL A 31 14.94 6.62 5.12
N GLU A 32 14.88 7.46 6.15
CA GLU A 32 14.75 7.05 7.55
C GLU A 32 13.49 6.21 7.84
N TYR A 33 12.41 6.38 7.06
CA TYR A 33 11.16 5.66 7.24
C TYR A 33 11.01 4.46 6.30
N ARG A 34 11.74 4.41 5.19
CA ARG A 34 11.67 3.28 4.24
C ARG A 34 11.85 1.94 4.96
N TRP A 35 12.71 1.90 5.98
CA TRP A 35 13.06 0.65 6.69
C TRP A 35 11.96 0.30 7.66
N GLU A 36 11.52 1.29 8.41
CA GLU A 36 10.43 1.13 9.35
C GLU A 36 9.16 0.61 8.67
N PHE A 37 8.79 1.14 7.50
CA PHE A 37 7.66 0.61 6.75
C PHE A 37 7.94 -0.76 6.12
N THR A 38 9.16 -1.01 5.62
CA THR A 38 9.51 -2.28 4.98
C THR A 38 9.57 -3.44 5.97
N ARG A 39 10.16 -3.25 7.15
CA ARG A 39 10.28 -4.31 8.17
C ARG A 39 8.93 -4.72 8.74
N ARG A 40 7.92 -3.84 8.67
CA ARG A 40 6.51 -4.12 9.01
C ARG A 40 5.73 -4.80 7.87
N HIS A 41 6.29 -4.91 6.67
CA HIS A 41 5.58 -5.51 5.54
C HIS A 41 5.44 -7.04 5.73
N PRO A 42 4.25 -7.64 5.57
CA PRO A 42 4.06 -9.09 5.77
C PRO A 42 4.98 -9.96 4.92
N TYR A 43 5.10 -9.63 3.64
CA TYR A 43 6.05 -10.32 2.75
C TYR A 43 7.49 -10.22 3.22
N TYR A 44 7.89 -9.12 3.86
CA TYR A 44 9.23 -9.03 4.46
C TYR A 44 9.38 -10.10 5.55
N LEU A 45 8.49 -10.10 6.54
CA LEU A 45 8.55 -11.05 7.66
C LEU A 45 8.46 -12.52 7.23
N LEU A 46 7.64 -12.83 6.23
CA LEU A 46 7.46 -14.19 5.73
C LEU A 46 8.67 -14.67 4.91
N CYS A 47 9.32 -13.77 4.16
CA CYS A 47 10.29 -14.16 3.14
C CYS A 47 11.75 -13.85 3.50
N TRP A 48 12.05 -12.98 4.47
CA TRP A 48 13.41 -12.49 4.70
C TRP A 48 14.42 -13.59 5.02
N ARG A 49 14.10 -14.57 5.89
CA ARG A 49 15.02 -15.66 6.23
C ARG A 49 15.36 -16.53 5.03
N ALA A 50 14.35 -16.95 4.26
CA ALA A 50 14.52 -17.77 3.08
C ALA A 50 15.28 -17.03 1.96
N ALA A 51 14.96 -15.75 1.75
CA ALA A 51 15.68 -14.91 0.79
C ALA A 51 17.13 -14.63 1.21
N ARG A 52 17.40 -14.54 2.52
CA ARG A 52 18.75 -14.38 3.06
C ARG A 52 19.57 -15.64 2.85
N ALA A 53 19.00 -16.80 3.17
CA ALA A 53 19.60 -18.10 2.89
C ALA A 53 19.94 -18.25 1.41
N PHE A 54 19.04 -17.87 0.49
CA PHE A 54 19.32 -17.89 -0.95
C PHE A 54 20.57 -17.11 -1.35
N ARG A 55 20.79 -15.95 -0.72
CA ARG A 55 21.87 -15.01 -1.08
C ARG A 55 23.21 -15.39 -0.46
N GLU A 56 23.18 -15.90 0.77
CA GLU A 56 24.39 -16.18 1.55
C GLU A 56 24.86 -17.63 1.37
N SER A 57 23.96 -18.60 1.41
CA SER A 57 24.27 -20.03 1.32
C SER A 57 23.04 -20.82 0.85
N PRO A 58 22.70 -20.78 -0.45
CA PRO A 58 21.50 -21.44 -0.98
C PRO A 58 21.52 -22.95 -0.72
N SER A 59 20.35 -23.50 -0.42
CA SER A 59 20.20 -24.94 -0.10
C SER A 59 20.63 -25.83 -1.28
N PRO A 60 21.28 -26.98 -1.02
CA PRO A 60 21.53 -27.98 -2.06
C PRO A 60 20.25 -28.71 -2.49
N ASP A 61 19.20 -28.73 -1.66
CA ASP A 61 17.89 -29.28 -2.03
C ASP A 61 17.18 -28.36 -3.04
N GLU A 62 16.74 -28.93 -4.16
CA GLU A 62 16.17 -28.15 -5.26
C GLU A 62 14.84 -27.50 -4.88
N ALA A 63 13.99 -28.20 -4.11
CA ALA A 63 12.69 -27.68 -3.69
C ALA A 63 12.87 -26.53 -2.69
N GLU A 64 13.74 -26.69 -1.69
CA GLU A 64 14.06 -25.63 -0.75
C GLU A 64 14.70 -24.43 -1.46
N ARG A 65 15.66 -24.65 -2.35
CA ARG A 65 16.30 -23.59 -3.13
C ARG A 65 15.30 -22.83 -3.99
N PHE A 66 14.32 -23.51 -4.57
CA PHE A 66 13.22 -22.85 -5.30
C PHE A 66 12.41 -21.93 -4.38
N CYS A 67 12.04 -22.38 -3.18
CA CYS A 67 11.35 -21.55 -2.19
C CYS A 67 12.19 -20.34 -1.76
N GLN A 68 13.48 -20.54 -1.52
CA GLN A 68 14.45 -19.49 -1.19
C GLN A 68 14.56 -18.44 -2.32
N GLN A 69 14.59 -18.89 -3.59
CA GLN A 69 14.59 -18.02 -4.77
C GLN A 69 13.27 -17.24 -4.90
N ALA A 70 12.13 -17.91 -4.75
CA ALA A 70 10.81 -17.29 -4.80
C ALA A 70 10.65 -16.20 -3.72
N ALA A 71 11.13 -16.47 -2.50
CA ALA A 71 11.18 -15.49 -1.42
C ALA A 71 11.98 -14.25 -1.81
N SER A 72 13.15 -14.42 -2.44
CA SER A 72 13.96 -13.30 -2.95
C SER A 72 13.22 -12.47 -4.01
N ILE A 73 12.49 -13.12 -4.93
CA ILE A 73 11.66 -12.44 -5.94
C ILE A 73 10.53 -11.62 -5.28
N VAL A 74 9.84 -12.20 -4.29
CA VAL A 74 8.79 -11.50 -3.54
C VAL A 74 9.34 -10.27 -2.81
N LEU A 75 10.51 -10.37 -2.18
CA LEU A 75 11.15 -9.22 -1.52
C LEU A 75 11.55 -8.13 -2.53
N ASN A 76 12.07 -8.52 -3.69
CA ASN A 76 12.39 -7.55 -4.75
C ASN A 76 11.14 -6.79 -5.20
N ALA A 77 9.99 -7.47 -5.26
CA ALA A 77 8.73 -6.86 -5.66
C ALA A 77 8.16 -5.86 -4.63
N ILE A 78 8.64 -5.86 -3.38
CA ILE A 78 8.34 -4.82 -2.37
C ILE A 78 9.50 -3.83 -2.17
N ASN A 79 10.38 -3.73 -3.17
CA ASN A 79 11.52 -2.80 -3.25
C ASN A 79 12.70 -3.11 -2.32
N VAL A 80 12.86 -4.37 -1.89
CA VAL A 80 14.06 -4.81 -1.17
C VAL A 80 15.13 -5.20 -2.19
N ALA A 81 16.31 -4.56 -2.14
CA ALA A 81 17.36 -4.81 -3.13
C ALA A 81 17.87 -6.28 -3.06
N PRO A 82 18.07 -6.95 -4.21
CA PRO A 82 18.56 -8.34 -4.24
C PRO A 82 20.03 -8.52 -3.91
N ASN A 83 20.83 -7.47 -4.11
CA ASN A 83 22.29 -7.54 -4.02
C ASN A 83 22.82 -7.05 -2.66
N ALA A 84 21.93 -6.83 -1.68
CA ALA A 84 22.26 -6.38 -0.34
C ALA A 84 22.07 -7.52 0.67
N PRO A 85 22.88 -7.59 1.74
CA PRO A 85 22.52 -8.38 2.91
C PRO A 85 21.15 -7.92 3.42
N LEU A 86 20.27 -8.87 3.74
CA LEU A 86 18.95 -8.56 4.26
C LEU A 86 19.08 -8.25 5.75
N PRO A 87 18.69 -7.04 6.19
CA PRO A 87 18.68 -6.70 7.62
C PRO A 87 17.81 -7.66 8.42
N ASP A 88 18.06 -7.77 9.72
CA ASP A 88 17.10 -8.45 10.60
C ASP A 88 15.92 -7.48 10.86
N PRO A 89 14.65 -7.89 10.76
CA PRO A 89 13.51 -7.03 11.11
C PRO A 89 13.57 -6.45 12.54
N HIS A 90 14.34 -7.06 13.44
CA HIS A 90 14.62 -6.53 14.78
C HIS A 90 15.55 -5.31 14.78
N ASP A 91 16.37 -5.15 13.75
CA ASP A 91 17.30 -4.02 13.63
C ASP A 91 16.55 -2.71 13.38
N GLU A 92 16.91 -1.65 14.09
CA GLU A 92 16.43 -0.30 13.81
C GLU A 92 17.26 0.37 12.70
N ILE A 93 16.69 1.37 12.03
CA ILE A 93 17.40 2.14 11.00
C ILE A 93 18.74 2.72 11.51
N THR A 94 18.79 3.09 12.79
CA THR A 94 19.97 3.66 13.45
C THR A 94 21.12 2.66 13.52
N ALA A 95 20.82 1.37 13.76
CA ALA A 95 21.80 0.29 13.81
C ALA A 95 22.33 -0.08 12.42
N LEU A 96 21.48 0.05 11.40
CA LEU A 96 21.86 -0.22 10.01
C LEU A 96 22.76 0.85 9.41
N GLY A 97 22.79 2.05 9.99
CA GLY A 97 23.50 3.22 9.50
C GLY A 97 22.83 3.82 8.26
N TYR A 98 22.52 5.12 8.32
CA TYR A 98 21.83 5.85 7.24
C TYR A 98 22.53 5.79 5.87
N GLY A 99 23.84 5.49 5.84
CA GLY A 99 24.65 5.36 4.61
C GLY A 99 24.94 3.92 4.17
N SER A 100 24.58 2.90 4.94
CA SER A 100 24.97 1.50 4.71
C SER A 100 23.88 0.64 4.08
N ILE A 101 22.68 1.17 3.86
CA ILE A 101 21.61 0.43 3.16
C ILE A 101 21.90 0.42 1.65
N PRO A 102 22.25 -0.73 1.04
CA PRO A 102 22.79 -0.72 -0.32
C PRO A 102 21.74 -0.42 -1.40
N GLY A 103 22.10 0.45 -2.35
CA GLY A 103 21.70 0.43 -3.77
C GLY A 103 20.27 0.84 -4.15
N GLY A 104 19.26 0.66 -3.29
CA GLY A 104 17.85 1.04 -3.58
C GLY A 104 17.29 2.10 -2.64
N TRP A 105 18.07 2.47 -1.63
CA TRP A 105 17.64 3.28 -0.48
C TRP A 105 18.28 4.66 -0.49
N VAL A 106 18.82 5.04 -1.65
CA VAL A 106 19.40 6.35 -1.90
C VAL A 106 18.29 7.39 -1.82
N GLU A 107 18.61 8.50 -1.18
CA GLU A 107 17.71 9.58 -0.80
C GLU A 107 17.08 10.30 -2.00
N GLY A 108 15.87 10.81 -1.81
CA GLY A 108 15.30 11.88 -2.64
C GLY A 108 14.21 11.49 -3.64
N ALA A 109 13.66 12.53 -4.26
CA ALA A 109 12.69 12.45 -5.37
C ALA A 109 13.32 11.99 -6.69
N VAL A 110 14.65 11.83 -6.73
CA VAL A 110 15.41 11.37 -7.88
C VAL A 110 16.32 10.25 -7.42
N ALA A 111 16.12 9.06 -7.97
CA ALA A 111 17.00 7.91 -7.74
C ALA A 111 17.68 7.54 -9.07
N PRO A 112 18.97 7.14 -9.04
CA PRO A 112 19.60 6.57 -10.22
C PRO A 112 18.80 5.37 -10.72
N ALA A 113 18.44 5.35 -12.00
CA ALA A 113 17.80 4.20 -12.60
C ALA A 113 18.81 3.06 -12.70
N MET A 114 18.55 1.94 -12.01
CA MET A 114 19.35 0.72 -12.21
C MET A 114 19.09 0.17 -13.61
N LEU A 115 20.10 -0.46 -14.24
CA LEU A 115 19.94 -1.15 -15.53
C LEU A 115 18.79 -2.16 -15.51
N ARG A 116 18.59 -2.86 -14.38
CA ARG A 116 17.46 -3.77 -14.20
C ARG A 116 16.12 -3.06 -14.25
N THR A 117 16.01 -1.86 -13.68
CA THR A 117 14.80 -1.04 -13.74
C THR A 117 14.52 -0.61 -15.17
N LEU A 118 15.55 -0.17 -15.91
CA LEU A 118 15.42 0.16 -17.34
C LEU A 118 14.95 -1.06 -18.16
N ALA A 119 15.57 -2.22 -17.95
CA ALA A 119 15.16 -3.46 -18.61
C ALA A 119 13.71 -3.84 -18.28
N HIS A 120 13.30 -3.74 -17.01
CA HIS A 120 11.93 -4.02 -16.59
C HIS A 120 10.93 -3.05 -17.25
N MET A 121 11.25 -1.76 -17.30
CA MET A 121 10.41 -0.77 -17.99
C MET A 121 10.28 -1.08 -19.48
N LEU A 122 11.36 -1.47 -20.16
CA LEU A 122 11.30 -1.88 -21.57
C LEU A 122 10.46 -3.15 -21.75
N LEU A 123 10.57 -4.13 -20.85
CA LEU A 123 9.75 -5.34 -20.88
C LEU A 123 8.27 -5.04 -20.63
N ALA A 124 7.94 -4.04 -19.81
CA ALA A 124 6.57 -3.65 -19.52
C ALA A 124 5.96 -2.79 -20.65
N ALA A 125 6.69 -1.78 -21.12
CA ALA A 125 6.19 -0.77 -22.06
C ALA A 125 6.19 -1.24 -23.52
N LEU A 126 7.16 -2.08 -23.93
CA LEU A 126 7.24 -2.49 -25.33
C LEU A 126 6.21 -3.61 -25.63
N PRO A 127 5.41 -3.47 -26.71
CA PRO A 127 4.57 -4.56 -27.18
C PRO A 127 5.40 -5.78 -27.60
N LYS A 128 4.75 -6.95 -27.66
CA LYS A 128 5.41 -8.24 -27.92
C LYS A 128 6.36 -8.22 -29.12
N THR A 129 5.95 -7.60 -30.22
CA THR A 129 6.73 -7.51 -31.47
C THR A 129 8.00 -6.67 -31.28
N GLN A 130 7.87 -5.47 -30.73
CA GLN A 130 8.98 -4.55 -30.46
C GLN A 130 9.95 -5.14 -29.43
N ARG A 131 9.43 -5.80 -28.40
CA ARG A 131 10.24 -6.50 -27.40
C ARG A 131 11.08 -7.62 -28.02
N SER A 132 10.51 -8.38 -28.97
CA SER A 132 11.24 -9.40 -29.71
C SER A 132 12.29 -8.82 -30.65
N GLN A 133 12.00 -7.70 -31.32
CA GLN A 133 12.98 -6.96 -32.12
C GLN A 133 14.13 -6.45 -31.26
N PHE A 134 13.83 -5.84 -30.11
CA PHE A 134 14.85 -5.39 -29.15
C PHE A 134 15.73 -6.53 -28.67
N GLY A 135 15.12 -7.67 -28.29
CA GLY A 135 15.85 -8.83 -27.83
C GLY A 135 16.81 -9.40 -28.88
N ARG A 136 16.46 -9.34 -30.17
CA ARG A 136 17.38 -9.71 -31.26
C ARG A 136 18.56 -8.77 -31.35
N LEU A 137 18.33 -7.45 -31.31
CA LEU A 137 19.43 -6.47 -31.33
C LEU A 137 20.35 -6.64 -30.11
N LEU A 138 19.81 -6.93 -28.93
CA LEU A 138 20.60 -7.21 -27.74
C LEU A 138 21.46 -8.48 -27.92
N ASN A 139 20.89 -9.56 -28.45
CA ASN A 139 21.63 -10.78 -28.72
C ASN A 139 22.74 -10.55 -29.75
N GLU A 140 22.45 -9.85 -30.85
CA GLU A 140 23.43 -9.46 -31.87
C GLU A 140 24.55 -8.61 -31.25
N SER A 141 24.22 -7.61 -30.44
CA SER A 141 25.22 -6.75 -29.78
C SER A 141 26.12 -7.49 -28.78
N ALA A 142 25.71 -8.67 -28.31
CA ALA A 142 26.50 -9.48 -27.39
C ALA A 142 27.57 -10.32 -28.11
N GLU A 143 27.56 -10.37 -29.45
CA GLU A 143 28.53 -11.12 -30.25
C GLU A 143 29.87 -10.37 -30.44
N PHE A 144 29.92 -9.09 -30.07
CA PHE A 144 31.11 -8.23 -30.21
C PHE A 144 31.32 -7.33 -28.99
N ASP A 145 32.49 -6.69 -28.91
CA ASP A 145 32.83 -5.78 -27.82
C ASP A 145 32.05 -4.46 -27.97
N ALA A 146 31.45 -3.95 -26.89
CA ALA A 146 30.74 -2.67 -26.90
C ALA A 146 31.64 -1.47 -27.28
N MET A 147 32.97 -1.62 -27.21
CA MET A 147 33.94 -0.62 -27.67
C MET A 147 34.19 -0.66 -29.19
N ASP A 148 33.67 -1.67 -29.91
CA ASP A 148 33.68 -1.70 -31.38
C ASP A 148 32.64 -0.71 -31.92
N SER A 149 33.10 0.52 -32.18
CA SER A 149 32.26 1.63 -32.60
C SER A 149 31.56 1.39 -33.94
N GLU A 150 32.15 0.61 -34.86
CA GLU A 150 31.55 0.36 -36.18
C GLU A 150 30.36 -0.59 -36.05
N GLN A 151 30.53 -1.69 -35.31
CA GLN A 151 29.43 -2.63 -35.08
C GLN A 151 28.34 -2.05 -34.20
N MET A 152 28.70 -1.29 -33.16
CA MET A 152 27.72 -0.58 -32.34
C MET A 152 26.95 0.46 -33.14
N TRP A 153 27.62 1.19 -34.05
CA TRP A 153 26.94 2.14 -34.95
C TRP A 153 25.90 1.44 -35.82
N ALA A 154 26.22 0.28 -36.40
CA ALA A 154 25.27 -0.49 -37.20
C ALA A 154 24.03 -0.94 -36.39
N ILE A 155 24.21 -1.31 -35.12
CA ILE A 155 23.09 -1.62 -34.21
C ILE A 155 22.24 -0.38 -33.93
N HIS A 156 22.86 0.79 -33.69
CA HIS A 156 22.15 2.04 -33.48
C HIS A 156 21.35 2.48 -34.72
N GLU A 157 21.94 2.35 -35.90
CA GLU A 157 21.25 2.65 -37.17
C GLU A 157 20.02 1.75 -37.31
N ARG A 158 20.17 0.43 -37.12
CA ARG A 158 19.04 -0.51 -37.15
C ARG A 158 17.95 -0.17 -36.13
N LEU A 159 18.33 0.17 -34.90
CA LEU A 159 17.38 0.58 -33.86
C LEU A 159 16.55 1.79 -34.29
N SER A 160 17.20 2.80 -34.90
CA SER A 160 16.51 4.01 -35.39
C SER A 160 15.60 3.77 -36.59
N GLN A 161 15.79 2.67 -37.32
CA GLN A 161 14.96 2.26 -38.46
C GLN A 161 13.83 1.28 -38.08
N LEU A 162 13.71 0.87 -36.81
CA LEU A 162 12.65 -0.06 -36.42
C LEU A 162 11.26 0.56 -36.59
N PRO A 163 10.29 -0.16 -37.18
CA PRO A 163 8.96 0.38 -37.40
C PRO A 163 8.11 0.41 -36.13
N GLY A 164 7.25 1.42 -36.03
CA GLY A 164 6.18 1.51 -35.03
C GLY A 164 6.36 2.63 -34.00
N ASP A 165 5.25 3.24 -33.62
CA ASP A 165 5.23 4.45 -32.78
C ASP A 165 5.73 4.22 -31.36
N ALA A 166 5.71 2.97 -30.88
CA ALA A 166 6.20 2.59 -29.56
C ALA A 166 7.68 2.98 -29.34
N TRP A 167 8.51 2.97 -30.39
CA TRP A 167 9.92 3.37 -30.30
C TRP A 167 10.11 4.87 -30.09
N ASN A 168 9.10 5.67 -30.43
CA ASN A 168 9.08 7.12 -30.26
C ASN A 168 8.18 7.55 -29.09
N SER A 169 7.66 6.59 -28.33
CA SER A 169 6.80 6.85 -27.16
C SER A 169 7.62 6.97 -25.89
N PHE A 170 7.15 7.79 -24.95
CA PHE A 170 7.73 7.84 -23.60
C PHE A 170 7.16 6.71 -22.75
N PRO A 171 7.99 6.03 -21.92
CA PRO A 171 7.48 5.11 -20.92
C PRO A 171 6.58 5.85 -19.91
N GLU A 172 5.71 5.10 -19.22
CA GLU A 172 4.83 5.68 -18.20
C GLU A 172 5.61 6.33 -17.05
N ALA A 173 6.80 5.82 -16.70
CA ALA A 173 7.67 6.48 -15.73
C ALA A 173 8.72 7.34 -16.45
N PRO A 174 8.91 8.60 -16.05
CA PRO A 174 9.88 9.47 -16.71
C PRO A 174 11.33 9.00 -16.52
N ILE A 175 12.08 8.96 -17.62
CA ILE A 175 13.54 8.74 -17.61
C ILE A 175 14.18 10.05 -18.07
N VAL A 176 14.98 10.66 -17.21
CA VAL A 176 15.67 11.93 -17.51
C VAL A 176 17.14 11.66 -17.75
N SER A 177 17.65 12.11 -18.90
CA SER A 177 19.09 12.19 -19.16
C SER A 177 19.62 13.52 -18.63
N ILE A 178 20.66 13.48 -17.80
CA ILE A 178 21.27 14.68 -17.20
C ILE A 178 22.63 14.93 -17.86
N ASN A 179 22.81 16.09 -18.47
CA ASN A 179 24.12 16.53 -18.94
C ASN A 179 24.97 17.01 -17.75
N LEU A 180 25.88 16.16 -17.26
CA LEU A 180 26.74 16.46 -16.12
C LEU A 180 27.73 17.63 -16.36
N GLN A 181 27.92 18.06 -17.62
CA GLN A 181 28.74 19.23 -17.94
C GLN A 181 27.97 20.56 -17.76
N SER A 182 26.65 20.51 -17.64
CA SER A 182 25.83 21.69 -17.42
C SER A 182 25.95 22.19 -15.97
N PRO A 183 25.86 23.50 -15.71
CA PRO A 183 25.83 24.02 -14.34
C PRO A 183 24.67 23.42 -13.53
N GLN A 184 24.91 23.09 -12.26
CA GLN A 184 23.92 22.45 -11.38
C GLN A 184 22.58 23.20 -11.33
N ARG A 185 22.59 24.54 -11.29
CA ARG A 185 21.36 25.35 -11.30
C ARG A 185 20.52 25.14 -12.56
N ALA A 186 21.16 25.04 -13.72
CA ALA A 186 20.46 24.79 -14.98
C ALA A 186 19.88 23.37 -15.03
N ILE A 187 20.58 22.38 -14.46
CA ILE A 187 20.07 21.01 -14.30
C ILE A 187 18.82 21.01 -13.42
N THR A 188 18.88 21.66 -12.25
CA THR A 188 17.74 21.74 -11.33
C THR A 188 16.54 22.42 -11.96
N GLU A 189 16.71 23.58 -12.61
CA GLU A 189 15.63 24.31 -13.27
C GLU A 189 14.99 23.52 -14.43
N ALA A 190 15.80 22.81 -15.22
CA ALA A 190 15.32 21.94 -16.29
C ALA A 190 14.49 20.76 -15.74
N ILE A 191 14.97 20.12 -14.67
CA ILE A 191 14.25 19.03 -13.99
C ILE A 191 12.93 19.55 -13.40
N GLU A 192 12.94 20.69 -12.72
CA GLU A 192 11.73 21.30 -12.14
C GLU A 192 10.68 21.62 -13.21
N THR A 193 11.11 22.21 -14.33
CA THR A 193 10.23 22.54 -15.46
C THR A 193 9.61 21.29 -16.06
N LEU A 194 10.41 20.26 -16.31
CA LEU A 194 9.97 18.99 -16.88
C LEU A 194 8.99 18.26 -15.95
N VAL A 195 9.28 18.22 -14.65
CA VAL A 195 8.39 17.62 -13.64
C VAL A 195 7.06 18.37 -13.57
N ARG A 196 7.07 19.70 -13.62
CA ARG A 196 5.83 20.51 -13.63
C ARG A 196 4.99 20.19 -14.87
N GLN A 197 5.60 20.18 -16.06
CA GLN A 197 4.92 19.84 -17.29
C GLN A 197 4.26 18.46 -17.22
N TRP A 198 4.98 17.43 -16.76
CA TRP A 198 4.41 16.08 -16.64
C TRP A 198 3.30 15.98 -15.61
N LYS A 199 3.40 16.70 -14.49
CA LYS A 199 2.31 16.78 -13.50
C LYS A 199 1.07 17.40 -14.13
N ASP A 200 1.23 18.49 -14.88
CA ASP A 200 0.13 19.18 -15.56
C ASP A 200 -0.52 18.28 -16.62
N GLU A 201 0.28 17.64 -17.48
CA GLU A 201 -0.19 16.70 -18.52
C GLU A 201 -0.97 15.52 -17.95
N ARG A 202 -0.63 15.06 -16.74
CA ARG A 202 -1.27 13.93 -16.06
C ARG A 202 -2.30 14.35 -15.01
N SER A 203 -2.56 15.64 -14.87
CA SER A 203 -3.44 16.19 -13.82
C SER A 203 -3.06 15.74 -12.40
N ILE A 204 -1.77 15.55 -12.13
CA ILE A 204 -1.25 15.15 -10.82
C ILE A 204 -1.17 16.40 -9.95
N THR A 205 -2.04 16.48 -8.94
CA THR A 205 -2.04 17.61 -8.00
C THR A 205 -0.82 17.55 -7.09
N GLU A 206 -0.11 18.67 -6.97
CA GLU A 206 1.00 18.78 -6.04
C GLU A 206 0.50 18.67 -4.60
N THR A 207 0.91 17.59 -3.93
CA THR A 207 0.50 17.32 -2.56
C THR A 207 1.69 17.59 -1.64
N ARG A 208 1.47 18.41 -0.60
CA ARG A 208 2.51 18.64 0.41
C ARG A 208 2.78 17.34 1.15
N ARG A 209 4.04 16.86 1.08
CA ARG A 209 4.51 15.77 1.93
C ARG A 209 4.40 16.18 3.41
N ARG A 210 3.76 15.33 4.21
CA ARG A 210 3.65 15.48 5.67
C ARG A 210 4.57 14.47 6.36
N ASP A 211 5.87 14.61 6.08
CA ASP A 211 6.90 13.73 6.63
C ASP A 211 6.93 13.82 8.18
N ASP A 212 6.53 14.98 8.72
CA ASP A 212 6.33 15.23 10.15
C ASP A 212 5.30 14.30 10.81
N LYS A 213 4.42 13.66 10.02
CA LYS A 213 3.36 12.76 10.50
C LYS A 213 3.67 11.28 10.38
N LEU A 214 4.76 10.90 9.71
CA LEU A 214 5.08 9.49 9.47
C LEU A 214 5.32 8.72 10.77
N LYS A 215 5.96 9.35 11.77
CA LYS A 215 6.11 8.76 13.11
C LYS A 215 4.76 8.48 13.77
N GLU A 216 3.82 9.43 13.72
CA GLU A 216 2.47 9.27 14.28
C GLU A 216 1.70 8.15 13.55
N TYR A 217 1.91 8.00 12.23
CA TYR A 217 1.29 6.93 11.45
C TYR A 217 1.82 5.56 11.86
N LEU A 218 3.13 5.42 12.01
CA LEU A 218 3.77 4.18 12.48
C LEU A 218 3.36 3.84 13.91
N GLU A 219 3.28 4.82 14.81
CA GLU A 219 2.85 4.58 16.19
C GLU A 219 1.41 4.05 16.26
N VAL A 220 0.49 4.64 15.49
CA VAL A 220 -0.88 4.14 15.38
C VAL A 220 -0.92 2.74 14.78
N TRP A 221 -0.12 2.48 13.74
CA TRP A 221 0.01 1.16 13.15
C TRP A 221 0.51 0.12 14.15
N ASP A 222 1.54 0.49 14.92
CA ASP A 222 2.20 -0.41 15.85
C ASP A 222 1.26 -0.82 16.98
N LEU A 223 0.50 0.13 17.54
CA LEU A 223 -0.51 -0.16 18.55
C LEU A 223 -1.69 -0.95 17.96
N ARG A 224 -2.13 -0.63 16.74
CA ARG A 224 -3.30 -1.28 16.12
C ARG A 224 -3.01 -2.71 15.70
N GLU A 225 -1.83 -2.96 15.17
CA GLU A 225 -1.42 -4.28 14.68
C GLU A 225 -0.58 -5.04 15.71
N GLY A 226 -0.30 -4.47 16.88
CA GLY A 226 0.53 -5.10 17.90
C GLY A 226 1.97 -5.32 17.44
N TRP A 227 2.50 -4.46 16.58
CA TRP A 227 3.90 -4.51 16.16
C TRP A 227 4.81 -4.10 17.31
N HIS A 228 5.78 -4.94 17.64
CA HIS A 228 6.80 -4.61 18.62
C HIS A 228 8.08 -5.39 18.34
N ASN A 229 9.22 -4.71 18.46
CA ASN A 229 10.55 -5.31 18.31
C ASN A 229 10.65 -6.26 17.10
N GLY A 230 10.27 -5.85 15.89
CA GLY A 230 10.45 -6.68 14.70
C GLY A 230 9.38 -7.75 14.44
N GLU A 231 8.39 -7.91 15.33
CA GLU A 231 7.36 -8.95 15.23
C GLU A 231 5.96 -8.42 15.52
N TYR A 232 4.95 -9.21 15.12
CA TYR A 232 3.54 -8.94 15.40
C TYR A 232 3.04 -9.79 16.56
N HIS A 233 2.52 -9.12 17.59
CA HIS A 233 2.00 -9.74 18.80
C HIS A 233 0.51 -9.46 18.94
N GLY A 234 -0.32 -10.50 18.84
CA GLY A 234 -1.78 -10.38 18.87
C GLY A 234 -2.35 -9.87 20.20
N ASP A 235 -1.67 -10.16 21.32
CA ASP A 235 -2.04 -9.72 22.68
C ASP A 235 -1.79 -8.22 22.92
N ARG A 236 -1.03 -7.57 22.04
CA ARG A 236 -0.71 -6.13 22.11
C ARG A 236 -1.58 -5.26 21.20
N GLU A 237 -2.46 -5.88 20.42
CA GLU A 237 -3.35 -5.14 19.53
C GLU A 237 -4.35 -4.29 20.33
N MET A 238 -4.47 -3.02 19.98
CA MET A 238 -5.41 -2.08 20.58
C MET A 238 -6.54 -1.70 19.60
N LYS A 239 -7.70 -1.34 20.15
CA LYS A 239 -8.79 -0.70 19.40
C LYS A 239 -8.45 0.75 19.10
N LEU A 240 -9.02 1.35 18.03
CA LEU A 240 -8.70 2.74 17.72
C LEU A 240 -9.18 3.71 18.81
N GLN A 241 -10.25 3.38 19.54
CA GLN A 241 -10.69 4.14 20.72
C GLN A 241 -9.63 4.12 21.83
N GLU A 242 -9.11 2.93 22.14
CA GLU A 242 -8.03 2.77 23.14
C GLU A 242 -6.76 3.51 22.70
N ILE A 243 -6.43 3.47 21.41
CA ILE A 243 -5.31 4.22 20.83
C ILE A 243 -5.54 5.74 20.91
N ALA A 244 -6.76 6.21 20.62
CA ALA A 244 -7.10 7.63 20.71
C ALA A 244 -6.93 8.15 22.14
N ALA A 245 -7.39 7.38 23.13
CA ALA A 245 -7.21 7.67 24.55
C ALA A 245 -5.72 7.60 24.95
N HIS A 246 -5.00 6.57 24.52
CA HIS A 246 -3.59 6.37 24.84
C HIS A 246 -2.69 7.50 24.30
N LEU A 247 -2.88 7.86 23.03
CA LEU A 247 -2.08 8.90 22.36
C LEU A 247 -2.59 10.32 22.62
N LYS A 248 -3.72 10.48 23.32
CA LYS A 248 -4.40 11.78 23.54
C LYS A 248 -4.58 12.56 22.22
N ALA A 249 -4.83 11.84 21.12
CA ALA A 249 -4.75 12.37 19.76
C ALA A 249 -6.06 13.02 19.26
N GLY A 250 -7.03 13.23 20.15
CA GLY A 250 -8.36 13.73 19.81
C GLY A 250 -9.28 12.60 19.36
N SER A 251 -9.89 12.73 18.17
CA SER A 251 -10.99 11.85 17.73
C SER A 251 -10.54 10.49 17.17
N ILE A 252 -11.44 9.50 17.26
CA ILE A 252 -11.28 8.17 16.63
C ILE A 252 -11.04 8.30 15.13
N ASN A 253 -11.69 9.26 14.46
CA ASN A 253 -11.50 9.51 13.03
C ASN A 253 -10.07 9.93 12.68
N THR A 254 -9.41 10.72 13.53
CA THR A 254 -8.00 11.08 13.36
C THR A 254 -7.12 9.82 13.39
N ILE A 255 -7.34 8.94 14.39
CA ILE A 255 -6.60 7.68 14.50
C ILE A 255 -6.88 6.76 13.31
N ALA A 256 -8.15 6.63 12.88
CA ALA A 256 -8.51 5.84 11.71
C ALA A 256 -7.82 6.34 10.44
N ASN A 257 -7.74 7.67 10.24
CA ASN A 257 -7.06 8.25 9.08
C ASN A 257 -5.54 8.04 9.14
N ARG A 258 -4.93 8.16 10.31
CA ARG A 258 -3.51 7.82 10.52
C ARG A 258 -3.23 6.35 10.21
N TYR A 259 -4.10 5.45 10.67
CA TYR A 259 -4.01 4.02 10.38
C TYR A 259 -4.11 3.72 8.88
N ARG A 260 -5.10 4.31 8.17
CA ARG A 260 -5.24 4.17 6.71
C ARG A 260 -4.01 4.70 5.97
N SER A 261 -3.45 5.82 6.43
CA SER A 261 -2.24 6.40 5.86
C SER A 261 -1.03 5.47 6.06
N ALA A 262 -0.87 4.91 7.26
CA ALA A 262 0.17 3.93 7.55
C ALA A 262 0.04 2.69 6.66
N PHE A 263 -1.18 2.14 6.53
CA PHE A 263 -1.45 1.02 5.64
C PHE A 263 -1.05 1.33 4.19
N ARG A 264 -1.38 2.53 3.70
CA ARG A 264 -1.03 2.95 2.35
C ARG A 264 0.47 3.06 2.14
N TYR A 265 1.21 3.67 3.05
CA TYR A 265 2.67 3.75 2.94
C TYR A 265 3.36 2.39 3.06
N LEU A 266 2.82 1.51 3.91
CA LEU A 266 3.34 0.17 4.09
C LEU A 266 3.11 -0.70 2.86
N THR A 267 1.91 -0.68 2.30
CA THR A 267 1.50 -1.63 1.25
C THR A 267 1.52 -1.05 -0.16
N GLY A 268 1.48 0.27 -0.32
CA GLY A 268 1.25 0.96 -1.59
C GLY A 268 -0.22 1.00 -2.02
N HIS A 269 -1.17 0.55 -1.19
CA HIS A 269 -2.60 0.46 -1.53
C HIS A 269 -3.48 1.22 -0.53
N GLU A 270 -4.58 1.79 -1.00
CA GLU A 270 -5.60 2.34 -0.11
C GLU A 270 -6.17 1.25 0.79
N TYR A 271 -6.42 1.58 2.05
CA TYR A 271 -6.92 0.60 3.01
C TYR A 271 -8.28 0.05 2.59
N ARG A 272 -8.34 -1.27 2.43
CA ARG A 272 -9.56 -2.04 2.27
C ARG A 272 -9.46 -3.29 3.13
N PRO A 273 -10.51 -3.68 3.88
CA PRO A 273 -10.45 -4.87 4.73
C PRO A 273 -10.08 -6.15 3.97
N GLU A 274 -10.51 -6.29 2.71
CA GLU A 274 -10.15 -7.41 1.84
C GLU A 274 -8.64 -7.47 1.58
N LEU A 275 -8.01 -6.32 1.32
CA LEU A 275 -6.57 -6.23 1.07
C LEU A 275 -5.80 -6.49 2.37
N TRP A 276 -6.30 -6.01 3.50
CA TRP A 276 -5.72 -6.33 4.81
C TRP A 276 -5.72 -7.83 5.06
N ILE A 277 -6.85 -8.53 4.90
CA ILE A 277 -6.92 -9.99 5.11
C ILE A 277 -5.98 -10.71 4.16
N ARG A 278 -5.91 -10.27 2.91
CA ARG A 278 -5.06 -10.91 1.91
C ARG A 278 -3.56 -10.74 2.18
N LEU A 279 -3.14 -9.59 2.70
CA LEU A 279 -1.75 -9.29 3.02
C LEU A 279 -1.34 -9.82 4.40
N PHE A 280 -2.15 -9.56 5.42
CA PHE A 280 -1.84 -9.80 6.83
C PHE A 280 -2.50 -11.04 7.39
N GLY A 281 -3.62 -11.50 6.83
CA GLY A 281 -4.38 -12.62 7.38
C GLY A 281 -3.54 -13.89 7.50
N GLY A 282 -2.80 -14.26 6.45
CA GLY A 282 -1.90 -15.43 6.50
C GLY A 282 -0.81 -15.32 7.56
N LEU A 283 -0.18 -14.15 7.68
CA LEU A 283 0.83 -13.88 8.71
C LEU A 283 0.22 -13.97 10.11
N LYS A 284 -0.90 -13.28 10.35
CA LYS A 284 -1.61 -13.24 11.63
C LYS A 284 -2.15 -14.61 12.05
N LEU A 285 -2.51 -15.47 11.10
CA LEU A 285 -2.93 -16.85 11.36
C LEU A 285 -1.74 -17.79 11.62
N ALA A 286 -0.59 -17.54 11.00
CA ALA A 286 0.58 -18.40 11.12
C ALA A 286 1.43 -18.12 12.36
N THR A 287 1.47 -16.88 12.85
CA THR A 287 2.32 -16.48 13.98
C THR A 287 1.60 -16.45 15.33
N ALA A 288 0.31 -16.77 15.36
CA ALA A 288 -0.51 -16.63 16.57
C ALA A 288 -0.69 -17.96 17.30
N ASP A 289 0.10 -18.17 18.35
CA ASP A 289 -0.25 -19.15 19.40
C ASP A 289 -1.62 -18.81 20.05
N GLN A 290 -2.02 -17.53 20.00
CA GLN A 290 -3.35 -17.04 20.33
C GLN A 290 -3.78 -16.00 19.30
N LEU A 291 -4.75 -16.34 18.45
CA LEU A 291 -5.34 -15.39 17.50
C LEU A 291 -5.93 -14.21 18.27
N SER A 292 -5.47 -13.00 17.93
CA SER A 292 -6.07 -11.78 18.46
C SER A 292 -7.57 -11.78 18.18
N ARG A 293 -8.36 -11.53 19.23
CA ARG A 293 -9.81 -11.35 19.09
C ARG A 293 -10.14 -10.20 18.15
N LEU A 294 -9.28 -9.18 18.09
CA LEU A 294 -9.47 -8.04 17.20
C LEU A 294 -9.23 -8.44 15.74
N ALA A 295 -8.16 -9.18 15.45
CA ALA A 295 -7.89 -9.70 14.10
C ALA A 295 -9.06 -10.56 13.58
N MET A 296 -9.63 -11.44 14.43
CA MET A 296 -10.78 -12.28 14.06
C MET A 296 -12.08 -11.49 13.81
N ARG A 297 -12.24 -10.34 14.48
CA ARG A 297 -13.44 -9.48 14.38
C ARG A 297 -13.33 -8.43 13.28
N ARG A 298 -12.24 -8.40 12.51
CA ARG A 298 -12.10 -7.46 11.39
C ARG A 298 -13.14 -7.75 10.30
N PRO A 299 -13.68 -6.71 9.65
CA PRO A 299 -14.57 -6.88 8.52
C PRO A 299 -13.85 -7.63 7.39
N TRP A 300 -14.54 -8.59 6.78
CA TRP A 300 -13.98 -9.36 5.66
C TRP A 300 -14.14 -8.68 4.32
N ARG A 301 -15.10 -7.76 4.25
CA ARG A 301 -15.42 -6.99 3.06
C ARG A 301 -15.75 -5.56 3.46
N SER A 302 -15.32 -4.63 2.61
CA SER A 302 -15.82 -3.27 2.56
C SER A 302 -17.34 -3.31 2.43
N ARG A 303 -18.04 -2.44 3.16
CA ARG A 303 -19.48 -2.30 2.95
C ARG A 303 -19.70 -1.70 1.57
N ASN A 304 -20.52 -2.35 0.75
CA ASN A 304 -21.06 -1.69 -0.43
C ASN A 304 -21.96 -0.57 0.08
N LEU A 305 -21.58 0.68 -0.21
CA LEU A 305 -22.51 1.80 -0.08
C LEU A 305 -23.72 1.46 -0.92
N ARG A 306 -24.87 1.21 -0.28
CA ARG A 306 -26.10 1.01 -1.02
C ARG A 306 -26.33 2.30 -1.83
N PRO A 307 -26.62 2.21 -3.13
CA PRO A 307 -27.01 3.39 -3.90
C PRO A 307 -28.13 4.09 -3.12
N ALA A 308 -27.95 5.37 -2.82
CA ALA A 308 -29.01 6.13 -2.18
C ALA A 308 -30.22 6.08 -3.13
N THR A 309 -31.29 5.41 -2.71
CA THR A 309 -32.53 5.33 -3.49
C THR A 309 -33.02 6.74 -3.79
N GLU A 310 -33.46 7.00 -5.02
CA GLU A 310 -33.93 8.34 -5.47
C GLU A 310 -35.00 8.94 -4.55
N SER A 311 -35.75 8.10 -3.81
CA SER A 311 -36.69 8.54 -2.76
C SER A 311 -36.05 9.34 -1.62
N VAL A 312 -34.73 9.22 -1.39
CA VAL A 312 -33.96 10.00 -0.41
C VAL A 312 -33.58 11.38 -0.98
N LEU A 313 -33.56 11.54 -2.30
CA LEU A 313 -33.17 12.76 -3.00
C LEU A 313 -34.36 13.64 -3.42
N LEU A 314 -35.61 13.15 -3.31
CA LEU A 314 -36.79 13.93 -3.66
C LEU A 314 -37.06 15.03 -2.60
N PRO A 315 -36.97 16.34 -2.96
CA PRO A 315 -37.07 17.46 -2.03
C PRO A 315 -38.52 17.82 -1.65
N GLY A 316 -39.47 16.89 -1.78
CA GLY A 316 -40.91 17.21 -1.78
C GLY A 316 -41.63 17.20 -0.43
N ARG A 317 -40.99 16.78 0.66
CA ARG A 317 -41.58 16.74 2.00
C ARG A 317 -40.47 16.79 3.04
N ARG A 318 -40.02 17.98 3.41
CA ARG A 318 -39.08 18.12 4.53
C ARG A 318 -39.45 19.29 5.42
N GLU A 319 -39.59 18.98 6.70
CA GLU A 319 -39.51 19.97 7.77
C GLU A 319 -38.04 20.46 7.83
N PRO A 320 -37.82 21.78 8.04
CA PRO A 320 -36.49 22.38 7.93
C PRO A 320 -35.42 21.91 8.95
N ASP A 321 -35.73 21.03 9.90
CA ASP A 321 -34.87 20.68 11.04
C ASP A 321 -34.42 19.20 11.08
N ASP A 322 -34.54 18.44 9.99
CA ASP A 322 -34.16 17.02 10.01
C ASP A 322 -32.64 16.82 9.86
N GLU A 323 -31.91 16.93 10.99
CA GLU A 323 -30.46 16.70 11.11
C GLU A 323 -30.03 15.30 10.60
N GLN A 324 -30.96 14.34 10.50
CA GLN A 324 -30.70 12.98 10.02
C GLN A 324 -30.49 12.89 8.50
N PHE A 325 -30.77 13.95 7.72
CA PHE A 325 -30.59 13.90 6.27
C PHE A 325 -29.12 13.71 5.86
N LEU A 326 -28.17 14.36 6.56
CA LEU A 326 -26.75 14.21 6.28
C LEU A 326 -26.22 12.80 6.62
N ALA A 327 -26.88 12.08 7.54
CA ALA A 327 -26.57 10.68 7.83
C ALA A 327 -26.99 9.73 6.68
N GLY A 328 -27.99 10.11 5.87
CA GLY A 328 -28.52 9.30 4.77
C GLY A 328 -27.71 9.31 3.47
N VAL A 329 -26.80 10.29 3.27
CA VAL A 329 -26.08 10.47 1.98
C VAL A 329 -24.75 9.70 1.92
N GLY A 330 -24.42 8.89 2.93
CA GLY A 330 -23.37 7.87 2.82
C GLY A 330 -21.94 8.39 2.61
N ILE A 331 -21.71 9.71 2.71
CA ILE A 331 -20.37 10.27 2.84
C ILE A 331 -20.14 10.57 4.32
N THR A 332 -19.73 9.56 5.08
CA THR A 332 -18.99 9.82 6.31
C THR A 332 -17.78 8.91 6.33
N GLY A 333 -16.62 9.43 6.72
CA GLY A 333 -15.40 8.65 6.96
C GLY A 333 -15.51 7.63 8.11
N SER A 334 -16.73 7.23 8.48
CA SER A 334 -17.13 6.59 9.73
C SER A 334 -17.35 5.07 9.64
N ASP A 335 -17.21 4.43 8.48
CA ASP A 335 -17.47 2.97 8.41
C ASP A 335 -16.59 2.16 9.37
N LEU A 336 -15.33 2.58 9.56
CA LEU A 336 -14.44 1.93 10.52
C LEU A 336 -14.83 2.26 11.98
N SER A 337 -15.23 3.49 12.27
CA SER A 337 -15.66 3.90 13.61
C SER A 337 -16.99 3.26 14.00
N VAL A 338 -17.91 3.06 13.05
CA VAL A 338 -19.20 2.38 13.26
C VAL A 338 -18.99 0.88 13.50
N ILE A 339 -18.09 0.24 12.77
CA ILE A 339 -17.76 -1.19 12.99
C ILE A 339 -17.13 -1.38 14.37
N GLU A 340 -16.23 -0.49 14.78
CA GLU A 340 -15.58 -0.57 16.08
C GLU A 340 -16.57 -0.30 17.21
N LEU A 341 -17.40 0.73 17.07
CA LEU A 341 -18.51 1.01 17.98
C LEU A 341 -19.44 -0.21 18.12
N GLN A 342 -19.76 -0.88 17.00
CA GLN A 342 -20.56 -2.10 17.01
C GLN A 342 -19.88 -3.23 17.80
N LEU A 343 -18.57 -3.44 17.61
CA LEU A 343 -17.80 -4.46 18.34
C LEU A 343 -17.68 -4.13 19.84
N ASP A 344 -17.60 -2.86 20.19
CA ASP A 344 -17.54 -2.39 21.57
C ASP A 344 -18.87 -2.63 22.28
N ILE A 345 -19.98 -2.25 21.64
CA ILE A 345 -21.33 -2.52 22.15
C ILE A 345 -21.54 -4.03 22.31
N GLN A 346 -21.16 -4.86 21.35
CA GLN A 346 -21.27 -6.33 21.47
C GLN A 346 -20.49 -6.86 22.66
N THR A 347 -19.27 -6.36 22.90
CA THR A 347 -18.43 -6.78 24.03
C THR A 347 -19.05 -6.38 25.37
N LEU A 348 -19.65 -5.20 25.46
CA LEU A 348 -20.32 -4.72 26.67
C LEU A 348 -21.63 -5.49 26.93
N LEU A 349 -22.39 -5.82 25.87
CA LEU A 349 -23.57 -6.69 25.95
C LEU A 349 -23.21 -8.13 26.37
N GLU A 350 -22.06 -8.67 25.93
CA GLU A 350 -21.53 -9.97 26.38
C GLU A 350 -21.19 -9.95 27.89
N ARG A 351 -20.77 -8.79 28.42
CA ARG A 351 -20.48 -8.59 29.85
C ARG A 351 -21.73 -8.29 30.69
N GLY A 352 -22.91 -8.22 30.09
CA GLY A 352 -24.18 -7.98 30.80
C GLY A 352 -24.45 -6.52 31.16
N TYR A 353 -23.82 -5.57 30.47
CA TYR A 353 -24.04 -4.14 30.72
C TYR A 353 -25.46 -3.73 30.26
N SER A 354 -26.08 -2.82 31.01
CA SER A 354 -27.31 -2.12 30.62
C SER A 354 -27.03 -1.06 29.56
N ASP A 355 -28.08 -0.61 28.87
CA ASP A 355 -27.96 0.36 27.79
C ASP A 355 -27.42 1.71 28.32
N GLU A 356 -27.83 2.14 29.53
CA GLU A 356 -27.28 3.33 30.17
C GLU A 356 -25.79 3.18 30.52
N GLN A 357 -25.37 1.99 30.96
CA GLN A 357 -23.96 1.71 31.25
C GLN A 357 -23.12 1.67 29.97
N ILE A 358 -23.66 1.13 28.87
CA ILE A 358 -22.99 1.13 27.56
C ILE A 358 -22.78 2.56 27.07
N CYS A 359 -23.81 3.40 27.13
CA CYS A 359 -23.70 4.81 26.73
C CYS A 359 -22.72 5.58 27.63
N SER A 360 -22.75 5.36 28.95
CA SER A 360 -21.82 6.01 29.88
C SER A 360 -20.36 5.60 29.65
N GLU A 361 -20.11 4.32 29.33
CA GLU A 361 -18.76 3.81 29.09
C GLU A 361 -18.19 4.35 27.76
N LEU A 362 -19.01 4.36 26.70
CA LEU A 362 -18.57 4.77 25.36
C LEU A 362 -18.45 6.29 25.18
N PHE A 363 -19.20 7.08 25.95
CA PHE A 363 -19.31 8.55 25.77
C PHE A 363 -19.00 9.36 27.02
N SER A 364 -18.09 8.87 27.86
CA SER A 364 -17.64 9.57 29.07
C SER A 364 -17.10 10.99 28.82
N ASP A 365 -16.74 11.33 27.56
CA ASP A 365 -16.23 12.64 27.15
C ASP A 365 -17.18 13.49 26.26
N GLY A 366 -18.49 13.16 26.16
CA GLY A 366 -19.52 14.06 25.62
C GLY A 366 -19.47 14.34 24.10
N GLY A 367 -18.82 13.48 23.30
CA GLY A 367 -18.44 13.77 21.92
C GLY A 367 -19.29 13.20 20.77
N GLN A 368 -20.38 12.47 21.00
CA GLN A 368 -21.28 11.96 19.93
C GLN A 368 -22.74 11.93 20.39
N SER A 369 -23.69 11.93 19.44
CA SER A 369 -25.12 11.81 19.72
C SER A 369 -25.41 10.46 20.39
N ILE A 370 -25.85 10.52 21.66
CA ILE A 370 -26.27 9.37 22.47
C ILE A 370 -27.38 8.56 21.77
N GLU A 371 -28.17 9.20 20.91
CA GLU A 371 -29.31 8.58 20.21
C GLU A 371 -28.90 7.50 19.20
N ASP A 372 -27.83 7.74 18.43
CA ASP A 372 -27.35 6.77 17.43
C ASP A 372 -26.87 5.46 18.07
N VAL A 373 -26.34 5.55 19.29
CA VAL A 373 -25.85 4.39 20.03
C VAL A 373 -27.00 3.61 20.63
N HIS A 374 -28.02 4.27 21.19
CA HIS A 374 -29.21 3.57 21.65
C HIS A 374 -29.88 2.78 20.50
N ALA A 375 -29.97 3.37 19.30
CA ALA A 375 -30.49 2.68 18.13
C ALA A 375 -29.64 1.46 17.76
N LEU A 376 -28.31 1.58 17.80
CA LEU A 376 -27.39 0.48 17.51
C LEU A 376 -27.44 -0.63 18.57
N VAL A 377 -27.50 -0.29 19.86
CA VAL A 377 -27.65 -1.24 20.97
C VAL A 377 -28.96 -2.02 20.83
N ALA A 378 -30.07 -1.33 20.57
CA ALA A 378 -31.37 -1.95 20.38
C ALA A 378 -31.37 -2.92 19.18
N ALA A 379 -30.78 -2.52 18.05
CA ALA A 379 -30.66 -3.38 16.87
C ALA A 379 -29.76 -4.61 17.09
N LEU A 380 -28.78 -4.54 17.99
CA LEU A 380 -27.92 -5.67 18.33
C LEU A 380 -28.59 -6.64 19.30
N ARG A 381 -29.38 -6.14 20.26
CA ARG A 381 -30.17 -6.99 21.16
C ARG A 381 -31.25 -7.76 20.41
N SER A 382 -32.00 -7.10 19.52
CA SER A 382 -33.07 -7.76 18.75
C SER A 382 -32.55 -8.94 17.92
N ARG A 383 -31.39 -8.80 17.28
CA ARG A 383 -30.73 -9.89 16.54
C ARG A 383 -30.26 -11.04 17.44
N ARG A 384 -29.92 -10.76 18.69
CA ARG A 384 -29.52 -11.78 19.66
C ARG A 384 -30.73 -12.57 20.15
N ASP A 385 -31.86 -11.90 20.37
CA ASP A 385 -33.11 -12.54 20.77
C ASP A 385 -33.73 -13.38 19.63
N GLU A 386 -33.47 -13.03 18.36
CA GLU A 386 -33.87 -13.83 17.18
C GLU A 386 -33.01 -15.08 16.95
N SER A 387 -31.85 -15.19 17.61
CA SER A 387 -30.91 -16.32 17.44
C SER A 387 -30.91 -17.31 18.62
N LEU A 388 -31.73 -17.06 19.63
CA LEU A 388 -32.07 -17.94 20.76
C LEU A 388 -33.43 -18.59 20.51
#